data_AF-A0A8W8JLT1-F1
#
_entry.id   AF-A0A8W8JLT1-F1
#
_cell.length_a   1.000
_cell.length_b   1.000
_cell.length_c   1.000
_cell.angle_alpha   90.00
_cell.angle_beta   90.00
_cell.angle_gamma   90.00
#
_symmetry.space_group_name_H-M   'P 1'
#
loop_
_entity.id
_entity.type
_entity.pdbx_description
1 polymer ?
#
loop_
_entity_poly.entity_id
_entity_poly.type
_entity_poly.pdbx_seq_one_letter_code
_entity_poly.pdbx_strand_id
1 'polypeptide(L)'
;MASPAEDQLLRKYFQQGLSYIEIQMLMYLNHGIELSYRTLKRRLRNLDLKKVGNWSLDEIIPVIQMEIKEGSKNLGCRSLSRRLFLKHGIFVGRNTTMCALRILDPEGVSLRSQHCLSRRQYYNQGPNFLVHIDGYDKLKPFGFCIHGAICGFSRRILWLRVARTNNNPKVVASYFLDYVEEIAGVPRCIRIDAGTENGHIEDMQKAFRWNDDDAMAGDKSVIIGSSTSNQRIERWWRSLRQLGVGYWIDFFKDLEMQGYFTCGNPMHIECLRFCFMAILQRDLDHIRKDWNTHNIRHQSKNVVECPSGKPDIMFFNPELYDAVDYKFPVEIDDIEAMKNFCELPNKFGCREDTLAHLMDLMRQGGKSIPCETEEAVELFLWILQQLRA
;
A
#
# COMPACT_ATOMS: atom_id res chain seq x y z
N MET A 1 9.39 -62.89 2.06
CA MET A 1 8.65 -62.25 0.94
C MET A 1 8.12 -60.93 1.46
N ALA A 2 8.18 -59.84 0.68
CA ALA A 2 7.70 -58.53 1.15
C ALA A 2 6.16 -58.57 1.28
N SER A 3 5.63 -57.98 2.36
CA SER A 3 4.17 -57.92 2.56
C SER A 3 3.56 -56.93 1.55
N PRO A 4 2.44 -57.27 0.88
CA PRO A 4 1.74 -56.37 -0.06
C PRO A 4 1.40 -55.00 0.55
N ALA A 5 1.19 -54.94 1.87
CA ALA A 5 0.93 -53.71 2.60
C ALA A 5 2.16 -52.77 2.63
N GLU A 6 3.37 -53.33 2.75
CA GLU A 6 4.62 -52.55 2.75
C GLU A 6 4.87 -51.91 1.37
N ASP A 7 4.59 -52.65 0.30
CA ASP A 7 4.75 -52.15 -1.06
C ASP A 7 3.73 -51.04 -1.39
N GLN A 8 2.53 -51.10 -0.82
CA GLN A 8 1.54 -50.03 -0.93
C GLN A 8 1.99 -48.75 -0.20
N LEU A 9 2.61 -48.88 0.98
CA LEU A 9 3.20 -47.76 1.70
C LEU A 9 4.37 -47.13 0.93
N LEU A 10 5.25 -47.95 0.35
CA LEU A 10 6.34 -47.49 -0.51
C LEU A 10 5.82 -46.73 -1.73
N ARG A 11 4.77 -47.23 -2.40
CA ARG A 11 4.09 -46.52 -3.51
C ARG A 11 3.55 -45.17 -3.05
N LYS A 12 2.85 -45.13 -1.93
CA LYS A 12 2.27 -43.91 -1.34
C LYS A 12 3.34 -42.85 -1.04
N TYR A 13 4.38 -43.23 -0.31
CA TYR A 13 5.45 -42.30 0.05
C TYR A 13 6.29 -41.86 -1.15
N PHE A 14 6.47 -42.73 -2.14
CA PHE A 14 7.12 -42.36 -3.40
C PHE A 14 6.30 -41.33 -4.18
N GLN A 15 4.98 -41.53 -4.32
CA GLN A 15 4.06 -40.61 -5.01
C GLN A 15 3.96 -39.23 -4.34
N GLN A 16 4.26 -39.12 -3.05
CA GLN A 16 4.34 -37.83 -2.35
C GLN A 16 5.57 -36.99 -2.72
N GLY A 17 6.52 -37.56 -3.47
CA GLY A 17 7.72 -36.87 -3.94
C GLY A 17 8.86 -36.84 -2.92
N LEU A 18 8.75 -37.63 -1.86
CA LEU A 18 9.74 -37.71 -0.78
C LEU A 18 11.07 -38.29 -1.27
N SER A 19 12.18 -37.79 -0.74
CA SER A 19 13.53 -38.34 -0.94
C SER A 19 13.63 -39.78 -0.43
N TYR A 20 14.63 -40.54 -0.90
CA TYR A 20 14.80 -41.92 -0.44
C TYR A 20 15.10 -42.01 1.05
N ILE A 21 15.78 -41.00 1.62
CA ILE A 21 16.07 -40.93 3.05
C ILE A 21 14.77 -40.68 3.82
N GLU A 22 13.93 -39.74 3.36
CA GLU A 22 12.64 -39.47 4.00
C GLU A 22 11.70 -40.69 3.94
N ILE A 23 11.62 -41.39 2.81
CA ILE A 23 10.84 -42.63 2.70
C ILE A 23 11.38 -43.67 3.71
N GLN A 24 12.70 -43.84 3.79
CA GLN A 24 13.33 -44.77 4.73
C GLN A 24 12.98 -44.41 6.19
N MET A 25 13.08 -43.13 6.56
CA MET A 25 12.76 -42.65 7.91
C MET A 25 11.29 -42.81 8.25
N LEU A 26 10.37 -42.51 7.31
CA LEU A 26 8.93 -42.66 7.54
C LEU A 26 8.48 -44.12 7.59
N MET A 27 9.14 -45.03 6.87
CA MET A 27 8.91 -46.46 7.01
C MET A 27 9.30 -46.95 8.41
N TYR A 28 10.39 -46.42 8.99
CA TYR A 28 10.81 -46.73 10.34
C TYR A 28 9.93 -46.07 11.41
N LEU A 29 9.79 -44.74 11.38
CA LEU A 29 9.12 -43.97 12.43
C LEU A 29 7.61 -44.23 12.52
N ASN A 30 6.93 -44.36 11.37
CA ASN A 30 5.47 -44.46 11.37
C ASN A 30 4.96 -45.91 11.31
N HIS A 31 5.80 -46.85 10.86
CA HIS A 31 5.38 -48.24 10.62
C HIS A 31 6.29 -49.27 11.27
N GLY A 32 7.38 -48.87 11.93
CA GLY A 32 8.34 -49.78 12.56
C GLY A 32 9.14 -50.64 11.57
N ILE A 33 9.12 -50.31 10.27
CA ILE A 33 9.75 -51.12 9.22
C ILE A 33 11.16 -50.62 8.96
N GLU A 34 12.16 -51.39 9.39
CA GLU A 34 13.55 -51.08 9.13
C GLU A 34 13.97 -51.51 7.72
N LEU A 35 14.27 -50.53 6.87
CA LEU A 35 14.77 -50.76 5.52
C LEU A 35 16.18 -50.17 5.39
N SER A 36 17.13 -50.97 4.91
CA SER A 36 18.40 -50.41 4.45
C SER A 36 18.20 -49.62 3.15
N TYR A 37 19.03 -48.60 2.93
CA TYR A 37 18.99 -47.79 1.72
C TYR A 37 19.10 -48.62 0.42
N ARG A 38 19.90 -49.69 0.44
CA ARG A 38 20.03 -50.65 -0.68
C ARG A 38 18.74 -51.45 -0.89
N THR A 39 18.11 -51.93 0.18
CA THR A 39 16.85 -52.68 0.12
C THR A 39 15.71 -51.81 -0.39
N LEU A 40 15.62 -50.56 0.08
CA LEU A 40 14.64 -49.58 -0.40
C LEU A 40 14.76 -49.35 -1.90
N LYS A 41 15.96 -49.04 -2.40
CA LYS A 41 16.19 -48.85 -3.85
C LYS A 41 15.88 -50.09 -4.68
N ARG A 42 16.18 -51.28 -4.17
CA ARG A 42 15.84 -52.54 -4.84
C ARG A 42 14.33 -52.74 -4.92
N ARG A 43 13.59 -52.52 -3.82
CA ARG A 43 12.13 -52.65 -3.79
C ARG A 43 11.45 -51.63 -4.69
N LEU A 44 11.86 -50.37 -4.65
CA LEU A 44 11.33 -49.34 -5.56
C LEU A 44 11.55 -49.70 -7.04
N ARG A 45 12.71 -50.28 -7.40
CA ARG A 45 12.96 -50.79 -8.76
C ARG A 45 12.05 -51.95 -9.14
N ASN A 46 11.82 -52.89 -8.23
CA ASN A 46 10.91 -54.02 -8.47
C ASN A 46 9.45 -53.58 -8.62
N LEU A 47 9.08 -52.45 -8.01
CA LEU A 47 7.76 -51.82 -8.13
C LEU A 47 7.64 -50.88 -9.35
N ASP A 48 8.69 -50.81 -10.18
CA ASP A 48 8.88 -49.89 -11.32
C ASP A 48 8.77 -48.39 -10.97
N LEU A 49 9.10 -48.03 -9.72
CA LEU A 49 9.10 -46.66 -9.23
C LEU A 49 10.47 -46.03 -9.41
N LYS A 50 10.65 -45.29 -10.52
CA LYS A 50 11.92 -44.65 -10.87
C LYS A 50 11.80 -43.12 -10.81
N LYS A 51 12.74 -42.46 -10.13
CA LYS A 51 12.88 -40.99 -10.13
C LYS A 51 13.69 -40.47 -11.32
N VAL A 52 13.83 -41.25 -12.38
CA VAL A 52 14.47 -40.84 -13.63
C VAL A 52 13.69 -41.53 -14.72
N GLY A 53 12.91 -40.76 -15.48
CA GLY A 53 12.26 -41.23 -16.71
C GLY A 53 12.91 -40.55 -17.91
N ASN A 54 13.14 -41.32 -18.98
CA ASN A 54 13.51 -40.77 -20.28
C ASN A 54 12.23 -40.27 -20.98
N TRP A 55 11.77 -39.09 -20.58
CA TRP A 55 10.64 -38.42 -21.21
C TRP A 55 11.16 -37.49 -22.31
N SER A 56 10.59 -37.60 -23.51
CA SER A 56 10.89 -36.70 -24.62
C SER A 56 10.18 -35.36 -24.44
N LEU A 57 10.68 -34.30 -25.10
CA LEU A 57 10.02 -32.99 -25.06
C LEU A 57 8.60 -33.06 -25.66
N ASP A 58 8.40 -33.86 -26.70
CA ASP A 58 7.11 -34.00 -27.39
C ASP A 58 6.03 -34.61 -26.49
N GLU A 59 6.40 -35.48 -25.55
CA GLU A 59 5.47 -36.06 -24.56
C GLU A 59 5.15 -35.09 -23.42
N ILE A 60 6.10 -34.23 -23.04
CA ILE A 60 5.98 -33.33 -21.88
C ILE A 60 5.25 -32.03 -22.24
N ILE A 61 5.49 -31.50 -23.44
CA ILE A 61 4.96 -30.22 -23.91
C ILE A 61 3.41 -30.15 -23.81
N PRO A 62 2.64 -31.15 -24.28
CA PRO A 62 1.18 -31.11 -24.19
C PRO A 62 0.67 -31.08 -22.75
N VAL A 63 1.31 -31.83 -21.84
CA VAL A 63 0.93 -31.89 -20.42
C VAL A 63 1.21 -30.56 -19.72
N ILE A 64 2.36 -29.93 -20.02
CA ILE A 64 2.67 -28.59 -19.49
C ILE A 64 1.69 -27.55 -20.04
N GLN A 65 1.33 -27.60 -21.32
CA GLN A 65 0.33 -26.71 -21.91
C GLN A 65 -1.03 -26.81 -21.21
N MET A 66 -1.47 -28.02 -20.90
CA MET A 66 -2.70 -28.25 -20.15
C MET A 66 -2.64 -27.62 -18.75
N GLU A 67 -1.56 -27.85 -18.00
CA GLU A 67 -1.38 -27.26 -16.66
C GLU A 67 -1.32 -25.72 -16.70
N ILE A 68 -0.70 -25.14 -17.74
CA ILE A 68 -0.65 -23.69 -17.92
C ILE A 68 -2.06 -23.12 -18.15
N LYS A 69 -2.88 -23.77 -18.99
CA LYS A 69 -4.27 -23.37 -19.25
C LYS A 69 -5.14 -23.47 -18.00
N GLU A 70 -4.88 -24.43 -17.12
CA GLU A 70 -5.56 -24.58 -15.82
C GLU A 70 -5.00 -23.65 -14.71
N GLY A 71 -4.29 -22.58 -15.07
CA GLY A 71 -3.85 -21.55 -14.12
C GLY A 71 -2.46 -21.75 -13.51
N SER A 72 -1.65 -22.70 -14.00
CA SER A 72 -0.26 -22.89 -13.56
C SER A 72 0.75 -21.97 -14.26
N LYS A 73 0.29 -20.95 -15.01
CA LYS A 73 1.12 -20.03 -15.81
C LYS A 73 2.28 -19.38 -15.03
N ASN A 74 2.08 -19.15 -13.72
CA ASN A 74 3.07 -18.47 -12.88
C ASN A 74 4.03 -19.42 -12.14
N LEU A 75 3.91 -20.74 -12.31
CA LEU A 75 4.81 -21.68 -11.61
C LEU A 75 6.24 -21.61 -12.15
N GLY A 76 7.20 -21.53 -11.23
CA GLY A 76 8.61 -21.74 -11.55
C GLY A 76 8.91 -23.19 -11.94
N CYS A 77 10.03 -23.41 -12.62
CA CYS A 77 10.45 -24.74 -13.12
C CYS A 77 10.41 -25.84 -12.04
N ARG A 78 10.86 -25.56 -10.81
CA ARG A 78 10.83 -26.53 -9.70
C ARG A 78 9.40 -26.91 -9.29
N SER A 79 8.52 -25.92 -9.19
CA SER A 79 7.11 -26.11 -8.82
C SER A 79 6.35 -26.85 -9.91
N LEU A 80 6.65 -26.55 -11.18
CA LEU A 80 6.08 -27.25 -12.32
C LEU A 80 6.54 -28.72 -12.38
N SER A 81 7.84 -28.99 -12.26
CA SER A 81 8.36 -30.38 -12.16
C SER A 81 7.71 -31.16 -11.02
N ARG A 82 7.51 -30.52 -9.86
CA ARG A 82 6.81 -31.15 -8.73
C ARG A 82 5.34 -31.43 -9.08
N ARG A 83 4.65 -30.52 -9.76
CA ARG A 83 3.25 -30.69 -10.16
C ARG A 83 3.06 -31.80 -11.20
N LEU A 84 3.94 -31.85 -12.20
CA LEU A 84 4.00 -32.93 -13.19
C LEU A 84 4.19 -34.29 -12.52
N PHE A 85 5.03 -34.36 -11.49
CA PHE A 85 5.21 -35.58 -10.72
C PHE A 85 3.97 -35.96 -9.90
N LEU A 86 3.41 -35.01 -9.13
CA LEU A 86 2.31 -35.29 -8.20
C LEU A 86 0.99 -35.59 -8.91
N LYS A 87 0.68 -34.89 -10.02
CA LYS A 87 -0.58 -35.06 -10.74
C LYS A 87 -0.51 -36.11 -11.85
N HIS A 88 0.61 -36.13 -12.59
CA HIS A 88 0.73 -36.91 -13.83
C HIS A 88 1.73 -38.07 -13.70
N GLY A 89 2.43 -38.20 -12.56
CA GLY A 89 3.46 -39.23 -12.37
C GLY A 89 4.72 -39.00 -13.20
N ILE A 90 4.85 -37.85 -13.87
CA ILE A 90 5.93 -37.58 -14.81
C ILE A 90 7.12 -36.96 -14.07
N PHE A 91 8.21 -37.72 -13.98
CA PHE A 91 9.46 -37.23 -13.41
C PHE A 91 10.34 -36.60 -14.50
N VAL A 92 10.27 -35.27 -14.62
CA VAL A 92 11.06 -34.50 -15.60
C VAL A 92 12.22 -33.78 -14.93
N GLY A 93 13.42 -33.96 -15.50
CA GLY A 93 14.62 -33.24 -15.08
C GLY A 93 14.52 -31.73 -15.32
N ARG A 94 15.20 -30.95 -14.47
CA ARG A 94 15.14 -29.47 -14.50
C ARG A 94 15.42 -28.89 -15.89
N ASN A 95 16.44 -29.41 -16.59
CA ASN A 95 16.83 -28.88 -17.90
C ASN A 95 15.74 -29.11 -18.95
N THR A 96 15.14 -30.29 -18.99
CA THR A 96 14.04 -30.62 -19.88
C THR A 96 12.80 -29.74 -19.60
N THR A 97 12.45 -29.55 -18.33
CA THR A 97 11.36 -28.63 -17.95
C THR A 97 11.66 -27.18 -18.33
N MET A 98 12.90 -26.72 -18.20
CA MET A 98 13.30 -25.37 -18.62
C MET A 98 13.25 -25.21 -20.14
N CYS A 99 13.68 -26.22 -20.91
CA CYS A 99 13.58 -26.21 -22.36
C CYS A 99 12.11 -26.17 -22.81
N ALA A 100 11.26 -27.04 -22.25
CA ALA A 100 9.83 -27.03 -22.55
C ALA A 100 9.18 -25.68 -22.21
N LEU A 101 9.51 -25.09 -21.06
CA LEU A 101 9.00 -23.76 -20.69
C LEU A 101 9.47 -22.65 -21.62
N ARG A 102 10.71 -22.71 -22.14
CA ARG A 102 11.21 -21.72 -23.12
C ARG A 102 10.51 -21.84 -24.46
N ILE A 103 10.09 -23.05 -24.85
CA ILE A 103 9.32 -23.27 -26.08
C ILE A 103 7.88 -22.77 -25.89
N LEU A 104 7.27 -23.04 -24.73
CA LEU A 104 5.86 -22.77 -24.48
C LEU A 104 5.55 -21.35 -24.00
N ASP A 105 6.48 -20.74 -23.28
CA ASP A 105 6.32 -19.42 -22.64
C ASP A 105 7.66 -18.66 -22.68
N PRO A 106 8.22 -18.37 -23.88
CA PRO A 106 9.48 -17.65 -24.00
C PRO A 106 9.42 -16.27 -23.32
N GLU A 107 8.29 -15.58 -23.45
CA GLU A 107 8.06 -14.28 -22.82
C GLU A 107 8.02 -14.39 -21.29
N GLY A 108 7.23 -15.29 -20.71
CA GLY A 108 7.15 -15.43 -19.26
C GLY A 108 8.44 -15.99 -18.64
N VAL A 109 9.22 -16.79 -19.36
CA VAL A 109 10.59 -17.16 -18.95
C VAL A 109 11.52 -15.95 -18.97
N SER A 110 11.46 -15.11 -20.01
CA SER A 110 12.24 -13.87 -20.11
C SER A 110 11.87 -12.90 -18.98
N LEU A 111 10.58 -12.63 -18.77
CA LEU A 111 10.09 -11.76 -17.70
C LEU A 111 10.53 -12.23 -16.31
N ARG A 112 10.47 -13.53 -16.03
CA ARG A 112 10.95 -14.10 -14.75
C ARG A 112 12.47 -14.01 -14.60
N SER A 113 13.21 -14.19 -15.69
CA SER A 113 14.68 -14.06 -15.67
C SER A 113 15.14 -12.63 -15.36
N GLN A 114 14.34 -11.62 -15.71
CA GLN A 114 14.60 -10.21 -15.44
C GLN A 114 14.27 -9.81 -13.98
N HIS A 115 13.69 -10.71 -13.18
CA HIS A 115 13.23 -10.42 -11.80
C HIS A 115 12.27 -9.21 -11.73
N CYS A 116 11.59 -8.89 -12.83
CA CYS A 116 10.60 -7.84 -12.87
C CYS A 116 9.25 -8.40 -12.41
N LEU A 117 8.73 -7.88 -11.29
CA LEU A 117 7.35 -8.08 -10.91
C LEU A 117 6.43 -7.61 -12.05
N SER A 118 5.60 -8.51 -12.57
CA SER A 118 4.50 -8.13 -13.47
C SER A 118 3.51 -7.29 -12.65
N ARG A 119 3.50 -5.98 -12.90
CA ARG A 119 2.60 -5.05 -12.23
C ARG A 119 1.23 -5.15 -12.88
N ARG A 120 0.18 -5.20 -12.07
CA ARG A 120 -1.21 -5.08 -12.53
C ARG A 120 -1.36 -3.71 -13.22
N GLN A 121 -1.97 -3.69 -14.39
CA GLN A 121 -2.14 -2.44 -15.12
C GLN A 121 -3.06 -1.49 -14.32
N TYR A 122 -2.56 -0.32 -13.93
CA TYR A 122 -3.36 0.72 -13.28
C TYR A 122 -3.73 1.75 -14.34
N TYR A 123 -4.98 1.75 -14.78
CA TYR A 123 -5.47 2.70 -15.77
C TYR A 123 -6.54 3.61 -15.15
N ASN A 124 -6.44 4.90 -15.46
CA ASN A 124 -7.37 5.94 -15.03
C ASN A 124 -7.56 6.91 -16.19
N GLN A 125 -8.81 7.25 -16.52
CA GLN A 125 -9.18 7.93 -17.77
C GLN A 125 -8.93 9.44 -17.75
N GLY A 126 -8.80 10.06 -16.58
CA GLY A 126 -8.63 11.51 -16.47
C GLY A 126 -8.63 11.98 -15.00
N PRO A 127 -8.41 13.28 -14.76
CA PRO A 127 -8.56 13.83 -13.41
C PRO A 127 -9.97 13.62 -12.88
N ASN A 128 -10.09 13.60 -11.55
CA ASN A 128 -11.35 13.37 -10.83
C ASN A 128 -12.08 12.05 -11.12
N PHE A 129 -11.55 11.16 -11.96
CA PHE A 129 -12.15 9.84 -12.20
C PHE A 129 -12.00 8.90 -11.00
N LEU A 130 -10.83 8.90 -10.36
CA LEU A 130 -10.59 8.18 -9.11
C LEU A 130 -9.61 8.94 -8.22
N VAL A 131 -10.06 9.29 -7.02
CA VAL A 131 -9.24 9.91 -5.96
C VAL A 131 -8.86 8.87 -4.93
N HIS A 132 -7.59 8.86 -4.51
CA HIS A 132 -7.06 7.95 -3.49
C HIS A 132 -6.85 8.75 -2.22
N ILE A 133 -7.48 8.34 -1.12
CA ILE A 133 -7.47 9.03 0.17
C ILE A 133 -6.87 8.11 1.22
N ASP A 134 -5.94 8.60 2.04
CA ASP A 134 -5.28 7.80 3.08
C ASP A 134 -4.62 8.66 4.16
N GLY A 135 -4.35 8.05 5.32
CA GLY A 135 -3.60 8.59 6.44
C GLY A 135 -2.14 8.14 6.46
N TYR A 136 -1.25 9.01 6.91
CA TYR A 136 0.17 8.75 7.10
C TYR A 136 0.57 8.90 8.57
N ASP A 137 0.81 7.76 9.22
CA ASP A 137 0.96 7.65 10.68
C ASP A 137 2.41 7.68 11.20
N LYS A 138 3.42 7.96 10.37
CA LYS A 138 4.82 7.87 10.83
C LYS A 138 5.24 8.94 11.84
N LEU A 139 4.51 10.05 11.93
CA LEU A 139 4.72 11.08 12.96
C LEU A 139 3.76 10.97 14.14
N LYS A 140 2.86 9.97 14.14
CA LYS A 140 1.88 9.74 15.21
C LYS A 140 2.52 9.55 16.60
N PRO A 141 3.71 8.92 16.75
CA PRO A 141 4.41 8.87 18.04
C PRO A 141 4.72 10.25 18.63
N PHE A 142 4.92 11.27 17.79
CA PHE A 142 5.16 12.66 18.18
C PHE A 142 3.86 13.49 18.23
N GLY A 143 2.70 12.83 18.04
CA GLY A 143 1.39 13.45 18.07
C GLY A 143 0.91 14.04 16.75
N PHE A 144 1.65 13.93 15.65
CA PHE A 144 1.22 14.48 14.36
C PHE A 144 0.68 13.38 13.44
N CYS A 145 -0.59 13.46 13.08
CA CYS A 145 -1.18 12.60 12.07
C CYS A 145 -1.27 13.37 10.76
N ILE A 146 -0.78 12.82 9.65
CA ILE A 146 -0.91 13.45 8.34
C ILE A 146 -2.03 12.74 7.59
N HIS A 147 -2.89 13.50 6.92
CA HIS A 147 -3.92 12.98 6.04
C HIS A 147 -3.76 13.60 4.66
N GLY A 148 -3.97 12.81 3.60
CA GLY A 148 -3.79 13.30 2.25
C GLY A 148 -4.69 12.61 1.24
N ALA A 149 -4.74 13.21 0.05
CA ALA A 149 -5.33 12.57 -1.11
C ALA A 149 -4.57 12.90 -2.39
N ILE A 150 -4.62 11.96 -3.33
CA ILE A 150 -3.94 12.04 -4.61
C ILE A 150 -4.90 11.67 -5.75
N CYS A 151 -4.83 12.44 -6.83
CA CYS A 151 -5.54 12.13 -8.06
C CYS A 151 -4.91 10.91 -8.75
N GLY A 152 -5.72 9.91 -9.09
CA GLY A 152 -5.25 8.66 -9.69
C GLY A 152 -4.67 8.80 -11.11
N PHE A 153 -5.04 9.85 -11.85
CA PHE A 153 -4.55 10.15 -13.20
C PHE A 153 -3.32 11.08 -13.16
N SER A 154 -3.52 12.33 -12.71
CA SER A 154 -2.47 13.36 -12.74
C SER A 154 -1.41 13.18 -11.65
N ARG A 155 -1.68 12.38 -10.62
CA ARG A 155 -0.84 12.26 -9.42
C ARG A 155 -0.66 13.60 -8.67
N ARG A 156 -1.57 14.55 -8.88
CA ARG A 156 -1.68 15.79 -8.10
C ARG A 156 -2.08 15.45 -6.67
N ILE A 157 -1.40 16.05 -5.70
CA ILE A 157 -1.77 16.03 -4.30
C ILE A 157 -2.89 17.04 -4.08
N LEU A 158 -4.06 16.52 -3.75
CA LEU A 158 -5.30 17.27 -3.61
C LEU A 158 -5.35 17.99 -2.28
N TRP A 159 -4.96 17.31 -1.21
CA TRP A 159 -4.68 17.93 0.08
C TRP A 159 -3.59 17.16 0.81
N LEU A 160 -2.94 17.85 1.75
CA LEU A 160 -1.95 17.30 2.65
C LEU A 160 -2.03 18.08 3.96
N ARG A 161 -2.65 17.49 4.98
CA ARG A 161 -3.03 18.17 6.21
C ARG A 161 -2.47 17.45 7.42
N VAL A 162 -1.92 18.21 8.37
CA VAL A 162 -1.53 17.68 9.67
C VAL A 162 -2.62 17.95 10.70
N ALA A 163 -2.90 16.96 11.54
CA ALA A 163 -3.90 17.01 12.58
C ALA A 163 -3.41 16.34 13.87
N ARG A 164 -4.14 16.62 14.96
CA ARG A 164 -3.98 15.90 16.23
C ARG A 164 -4.26 14.41 16.07
N THR A 165 -5.30 14.07 15.31
CA THR A 165 -5.83 12.71 15.13
C THR A 165 -6.35 12.54 13.71
N ASN A 166 -6.12 11.36 13.14
CA ASN A 166 -6.78 10.91 11.91
C ASN A 166 -7.99 10.01 12.18
N ASN A 167 -8.39 9.81 13.44
CA ASN A 167 -9.50 8.93 13.80
C ASN A 167 -10.86 9.65 13.89
N ASN A 168 -10.90 11.00 13.77
CA ASN A 168 -12.15 11.76 13.85
C ASN A 168 -12.73 11.98 12.43
N PRO A 169 -13.84 11.32 12.06
CA PRO A 169 -14.41 11.44 10.73
C PRO A 169 -14.78 12.88 10.33
N LYS A 170 -15.15 13.72 11.30
CA LYS A 170 -15.52 15.12 11.06
C LYS A 170 -14.35 15.98 10.57
N VAL A 171 -13.16 15.71 11.10
CA VAL A 171 -11.92 16.41 10.69
C VAL A 171 -11.52 15.94 9.30
N VAL A 172 -11.54 14.63 9.06
CA VAL A 172 -11.18 14.06 7.76
C VAL A 172 -12.14 14.54 6.67
N ALA A 173 -13.44 14.60 6.96
CA ALA A 173 -14.47 15.14 6.08
C ALA A 173 -14.27 16.62 5.73
N SER A 174 -13.76 17.44 6.67
CA SER A 174 -13.46 18.86 6.38
C SER A 174 -12.44 19.02 5.25
N TYR A 175 -11.44 18.13 5.18
CA TYR A 175 -10.44 18.15 4.10
C TYR A 175 -11.02 17.78 2.75
N PHE A 176 -11.98 16.87 2.75
CA PHE A 176 -12.69 16.49 1.54
C PHE A 176 -13.58 17.64 1.04
N LEU A 177 -14.33 18.30 1.94
CA LEU A 177 -15.16 19.45 1.57
C LEU A 177 -14.32 20.66 1.10
N ASP A 178 -13.18 20.96 1.74
CA ASP A 178 -12.24 21.98 1.26
C ASP A 178 -11.87 21.73 -0.21
N TYR A 179 -11.63 20.47 -0.57
CA TYR A 179 -11.31 20.07 -1.94
C TYR A 179 -12.51 20.16 -2.88
N VAL A 180 -13.70 19.72 -2.46
CA VAL A 180 -14.94 19.83 -3.24
C VAL A 180 -15.26 21.29 -3.57
N GLU A 181 -15.05 22.18 -2.59
CA GLU A 181 -15.16 23.62 -2.75
C GLU A 181 -14.06 24.18 -3.69
N GLU A 182 -12.79 23.75 -3.57
CA GLU A 182 -11.68 24.16 -4.45
C GLU A 182 -11.99 23.90 -5.93
N ILE A 183 -12.63 22.77 -6.26
CA ILE A 183 -12.90 22.36 -7.64
C ILE A 183 -14.34 22.60 -8.11
N ALA A 184 -15.20 23.15 -7.24
CA ALA A 184 -16.64 23.30 -7.44
C ALA A 184 -17.32 22.01 -7.93
N GLY A 185 -16.99 20.89 -7.28
CA GLY A 185 -17.51 19.58 -7.67
C GLY A 185 -16.89 18.40 -6.94
N VAL A 186 -17.42 17.21 -7.20
CA VAL A 186 -16.96 15.94 -6.61
C VAL A 186 -16.34 15.03 -7.66
N PRO A 187 -15.39 14.16 -7.28
CA PRO A 187 -14.86 13.17 -8.18
C PRO A 187 -15.92 12.13 -8.56
N ARG A 188 -15.69 11.43 -9.68
CA ARG A 188 -16.50 10.29 -10.09
C ARG A 188 -16.49 9.19 -9.04
N CYS A 189 -15.30 8.87 -8.55
CA CYS A 189 -15.13 7.90 -7.49
C CYS A 189 -14.03 8.32 -6.51
N ILE A 190 -14.19 7.92 -5.26
CA ILE A 190 -13.13 7.90 -4.27
C ILE A 190 -12.74 6.47 -3.93
N ARG A 191 -11.49 6.28 -3.54
CA ARG A 191 -10.98 5.07 -2.92
C ARG A 191 -10.48 5.42 -1.53
N ILE A 192 -11.04 4.72 -0.55
CA ILE A 192 -10.73 4.83 0.86
C ILE A 192 -10.44 3.44 1.42
N ASP A 193 -9.67 3.41 2.49
CA ASP A 193 -9.45 2.20 3.26
C ASP A 193 -10.68 1.91 4.13
N ALA A 194 -10.88 0.63 4.46
CA ALA A 194 -11.94 0.18 5.36
C ALA A 194 -11.65 0.62 6.81
N GLY A 195 -11.93 1.88 7.12
CA GLY A 195 -11.72 2.50 8.42
C GLY A 195 -12.90 3.38 8.80
N THR A 196 -13.22 3.45 10.09
CA THR A 196 -14.36 4.23 10.58
C THR A 196 -14.12 5.73 10.43
N GLU A 197 -12.86 6.16 10.34
CA GLU A 197 -12.44 7.53 10.09
C GLU A 197 -12.90 8.08 8.73
N ASN A 198 -13.16 7.22 7.75
CA ASN A 198 -13.56 7.64 6.40
C ASN A 198 -15.08 7.68 6.20
N GLY A 199 -15.88 7.31 7.21
CA GLY A 199 -17.33 7.15 7.07
C GLY A 199 -18.05 8.42 6.60
N HIS A 200 -17.69 9.60 7.12
CA HIS A 200 -18.31 10.85 6.67
C HIS A 200 -17.94 11.22 5.23
N ILE A 201 -16.72 10.92 4.78
CA ILE A 201 -16.35 11.13 3.38
C ILE A 201 -17.16 10.19 2.48
N GLU A 202 -17.31 8.92 2.89
CA GLU A 202 -18.14 7.95 2.19
C GLU A 202 -19.58 8.46 2.04
N ASP A 203 -20.21 8.88 3.14
CA ASP A 203 -21.59 9.36 3.14
C ASP A 203 -21.75 10.63 2.28
N MET A 204 -20.83 11.60 2.40
CA MET A 204 -20.85 12.83 1.61
C MET A 204 -20.71 12.55 0.11
N GLN A 205 -19.74 11.71 -0.27
CA GLN A 205 -19.52 11.35 -1.67
C GLN A 205 -20.76 10.68 -2.26
N LYS A 206 -21.39 9.75 -1.52
CA LYS A 206 -22.63 9.09 -1.96
C LYS A 206 -23.79 10.09 -2.08
N ALA A 207 -23.91 11.02 -1.14
CA ALA A 207 -24.96 12.03 -1.12
C ALA A 207 -24.85 12.98 -2.33
N PHE A 208 -23.66 13.52 -2.59
CA PHE A 208 -23.43 14.38 -3.77
C PHE A 208 -23.69 13.65 -5.09
N ARG A 209 -23.48 12.32 -5.10
CA ARG A 209 -23.63 11.47 -6.28
C ARG A 209 -24.99 10.76 -6.37
N TRP A 210 -25.95 11.08 -5.50
CA TRP A 210 -27.19 10.30 -5.34
C TRP A 210 -28.11 10.38 -6.55
N ASN A 211 -28.22 11.58 -7.16
CA ASN A 211 -29.11 11.84 -8.29
C ASN A 211 -28.46 11.66 -9.66
N ASP A 212 -27.21 11.16 -9.71
CA ASP A 212 -26.51 10.94 -10.97
C ASP A 212 -26.86 9.57 -11.57
N ASP A 213 -26.82 9.49 -12.91
CA ASP A 213 -27.24 8.29 -13.65
C ASP A 213 -26.08 7.42 -14.17
N ASP A 214 -24.84 7.71 -13.79
CA ASP A 214 -23.69 6.94 -14.27
C ASP A 214 -23.48 5.62 -13.50
N ALA A 215 -22.76 4.67 -14.11
CA ALA A 215 -22.53 3.33 -13.56
C ALA A 215 -21.94 3.29 -12.14
N MET A 216 -21.29 4.37 -11.69
CA MET A 216 -20.64 4.56 -10.41
C MET A 216 -21.34 5.62 -9.52
N ALA A 217 -22.59 5.99 -9.82
CA ALA A 217 -23.34 6.92 -8.98
C ALA A 217 -23.78 6.31 -7.62
N GLY A 218 -24.20 7.19 -6.71
CA GLY A 218 -24.65 6.83 -5.36
C GLY A 218 -23.65 5.96 -4.61
N ASP A 219 -24.09 4.80 -4.12
CA ASP A 219 -23.26 3.87 -3.35
C ASP A 219 -22.00 3.39 -4.08
N LYS A 220 -22.03 3.34 -5.41
CA LYS A 220 -20.90 2.85 -6.21
C LYS A 220 -19.80 3.89 -6.40
N SER A 221 -20.04 5.13 -5.97
CA SER A 221 -19.06 6.22 -6.06
C SER A 221 -17.91 6.07 -5.04
N VAL A 222 -18.02 5.10 -4.13
CA VAL A 222 -17.03 4.81 -3.11
C VAL A 222 -16.49 3.40 -3.29
N ILE A 223 -15.18 3.28 -3.44
CA ILE A 223 -14.48 1.99 -3.51
C ILE A 223 -13.75 1.79 -2.19
N ILE A 224 -14.32 0.95 -1.33
CA ILE A 224 -13.67 0.52 -0.09
C ILE A 224 -12.73 -0.66 -0.41
N GLY A 225 -11.47 -0.54 -0.02
CA GLY A 225 -10.46 -1.56 -0.26
C GLY A 225 -9.52 -1.75 0.92
N SER A 226 -8.65 -2.75 0.81
CA SER A 226 -7.48 -2.85 1.69
C SER A 226 -6.47 -1.74 1.35
N SER A 227 -5.64 -1.32 2.32
CA SER A 227 -4.57 -0.33 2.11
C SER A 227 -3.66 -0.68 0.94
N THR A 228 -3.36 -1.98 0.76
CA THR A 228 -2.58 -2.52 -0.35
C THR A 228 -3.19 -2.28 -1.74
N SER A 229 -4.48 -1.94 -1.80
CA SER A 229 -5.22 -1.58 -3.01
C SER A 229 -5.21 -0.07 -3.28
N ASN A 230 -4.84 0.75 -2.29
CA ASN A 230 -4.70 2.21 -2.35
C ASN A 230 -3.31 2.63 -2.88
N GLN A 231 -2.90 1.98 -3.98
CA GLN A 231 -1.50 1.95 -4.42
C GLN A 231 -0.90 3.32 -4.76
N ARG A 232 -1.73 4.29 -5.18
CA ARG A 232 -1.24 5.60 -5.61
C ARG A 232 -0.71 6.40 -4.45
N ILE A 233 -1.51 6.53 -3.39
CA ILE A 233 -1.13 7.31 -2.22
C ILE A 233 -0.10 6.58 -1.36
N GLU A 234 -0.25 5.27 -1.19
CA GLU A 234 0.74 4.42 -0.51
C GLU A 234 2.13 4.52 -1.18
N ARG A 235 2.17 4.53 -2.52
CA ARG A 235 3.44 4.75 -3.24
C ARG A 235 3.97 6.15 -3.01
N TRP A 236 3.11 7.17 -3.00
CA TRP A 236 3.51 8.56 -2.82
C TRP A 236 4.04 8.86 -1.42
N TRP A 237 3.58 8.15 -0.38
CA TRP A 237 4.13 8.28 0.97
C TRP A 237 5.65 8.06 1.06
N ARG A 238 6.20 7.22 0.17
CA ARG A 238 7.66 7.07 0.07
C ARG A 238 8.35 8.35 -0.42
N SER A 239 7.73 9.06 -1.36
CA SER A 239 8.21 10.37 -1.82
C SER A 239 8.05 11.43 -0.73
N LEU A 240 6.92 11.48 -0.02
CA LEU A 240 6.72 12.42 1.08
C LEU A 240 7.82 12.32 2.14
N ARG A 241 8.21 11.09 2.51
CA ARG A 241 9.30 10.87 3.46
C ARG A 241 10.64 11.42 2.97
N GLN A 242 10.93 11.30 1.67
CA GLN A 242 12.19 11.80 1.08
C GLN A 242 12.18 13.32 0.90
N LEU A 243 11.02 13.92 0.65
CA LEU A 243 10.88 15.34 0.36
C LEU A 243 10.91 16.23 1.60
N GLY A 244 10.49 15.73 2.77
CA GLY A 244 10.61 16.52 3.99
C GLY A 244 10.28 15.78 5.28
N VAL A 245 9.28 14.89 5.28
CA VAL A 245 8.83 14.25 6.54
C VAL A 245 9.93 13.38 7.19
N GLY A 246 10.91 12.90 6.43
CA GLY A 246 12.11 12.24 6.97
C GLY A 246 12.89 13.12 7.94
N TYR A 247 13.08 14.40 7.61
CA TYR A 247 13.73 15.38 8.49
C TYR A 247 13.01 15.51 9.82
N TRP A 248 11.68 15.70 9.80
CA TRP A 248 10.87 15.83 11.02
C TRP A 248 10.93 14.58 11.91
N ILE A 249 10.93 13.40 11.31
CA ILE A 249 11.07 12.14 12.06
C ILE A 249 12.40 12.11 12.82
N ASP A 250 13.49 12.45 12.15
CA ASP A 250 14.82 12.39 12.75
C ASP A 250 15.01 13.53 13.77
N PHE A 251 14.53 14.73 13.45
CA PHE A 251 14.52 15.90 14.34
C PHE A 251 13.81 15.63 15.68
N PHE A 252 12.59 15.07 15.66
CA PHE A 252 11.88 14.78 16.91
C PHE A 252 12.51 13.63 17.70
N LYS A 253 13.14 12.66 17.02
CA LYS A 253 13.92 11.60 17.71
C LYS A 253 15.14 12.17 18.40
N ASP A 254 15.85 13.09 17.77
CA ASP A 254 17.04 13.72 18.36
C ASP A 254 16.65 14.53 19.60
N LEU A 255 15.54 15.28 19.54
CA LEU A 255 14.99 16.00 20.69
C LEU A 255 14.60 15.06 21.84
N GLU A 256 14.03 13.88 21.55
CA GLU A 256 13.73 12.86 22.56
C GLU A 256 15.01 12.24 23.14
N MET A 257 15.99 11.92 22.29
CA MET A 257 17.27 11.34 22.70
C MET A 257 18.10 12.26 23.61
N GLN A 258 17.99 13.57 23.39
CA GLN A 258 18.61 14.59 24.25
C GLN A 258 17.89 14.75 25.60
N GLY A 259 16.77 14.06 25.82
CA GLY A 259 16.04 14.06 27.08
C GLY A 259 15.16 15.29 27.30
N TYR A 260 14.89 16.08 26.26
CA TYR A 260 14.03 17.25 26.37
C TYR A 260 12.58 16.88 26.60
N PHE A 261 12.10 15.81 25.96
CA PHE A 261 10.74 15.32 26.12
C PHE A 261 10.65 13.80 26.05
N THR A 262 9.43 13.28 26.19
CA THR A 262 9.16 11.84 26.17
C THR A 262 7.84 11.61 25.44
N CYS A 263 7.81 10.74 24.44
CA CYS A 263 6.60 10.47 23.66
C CYS A 263 5.45 9.88 24.50
N GLY A 264 5.78 9.28 25.65
CA GLY A 264 4.80 8.76 26.61
C GLY A 264 4.12 9.81 27.49
N ASN A 265 4.59 11.07 27.50
CA ASN A 265 3.97 12.13 28.31
C ASN A 265 2.97 12.95 27.45
N PRO A 266 1.66 12.88 27.73
CA PRO A 266 0.66 13.59 26.95
C PRO A 266 0.86 15.11 26.92
N MET A 267 1.29 15.72 28.03
CA MET A 267 1.51 17.17 28.11
C MET A 267 2.70 17.60 27.24
N HIS A 268 3.76 16.80 27.18
CA HIS A 268 4.89 17.08 26.28
C HIS A 268 4.45 17.04 24.82
N ILE A 269 3.61 16.08 24.44
CA ILE A 269 3.04 16.00 23.08
C ILE A 269 2.14 17.20 22.79
N GLU A 270 1.35 17.68 23.76
CA GLU A 270 0.53 18.89 23.59
C GLU A 270 1.41 20.13 23.35
N CYS A 271 2.50 20.28 24.12
CA CYS A 271 3.46 21.37 23.96
C CYS A 271 4.20 21.29 22.61
N LEU A 272 4.55 20.08 22.17
CA LEU A 272 5.21 19.86 20.89
C LEU A 272 4.28 20.26 19.74
N ARG A 273 2.99 19.87 19.81
CA ARG A 273 1.99 20.30 18.82
C ARG A 273 1.82 21.81 18.82
N PHE A 274 1.71 22.44 20.00
CA PHE A 274 1.57 23.88 20.13
C PHE A 274 2.67 24.65 19.38
N CYS A 275 3.92 24.19 19.51
CA CYS A 275 5.07 24.87 18.92
C CYS A 275 5.30 24.53 17.44
N PHE A 276 5.06 23.27 17.03
CA PHE A 276 5.50 22.79 15.71
C PHE A 276 4.37 22.54 14.70
N MET A 277 3.09 22.49 15.11
CA MET A 277 1.98 22.15 14.20
C MET A 277 1.88 23.10 13.00
N ALA A 278 1.97 24.40 13.24
CA ALA A 278 1.87 25.41 12.18
C ALA A 278 3.07 25.34 11.21
N ILE A 279 4.28 25.12 11.73
CA ILE A 279 5.50 25.01 10.94
C ILE A 279 5.46 23.75 10.07
N LEU A 280 5.03 22.63 10.65
CA LEU A 280 4.86 21.37 9.93
C LEU A 280 3.80 21.48 8.84
N GLN A 281 2.66 22.14 9.10
CA GLN A 281 1.65 22.39 8.06
C GLN A 281 2.22 23.25 6.92
N ARG A 282 2.96 24.31 7.23
CA ARG A 282 3.62 25.18 6.23
C ARG A 282 4.59 24.38 5.35
N ASP A 283 5.38 23.49 5.95
CA ASP A 283 6.30 22.62 5.23
C ASP A 283 5.55 21.62 4.32
N LEU A 284 4.47 21.02 4.81
CA LEU A 284 3.60 20.15 4.00
C LEU A 284 2.96 20.90 2.81
N ASP A 285 2.56 22.16 3.00
CA ASP A 285 2.03 23.01 1.93
C ASP A 285 3.08 23.31 0.86
N HIS A 286 4.34 23.55 1.26
CA HIS A 286 5.46 23.68 0.33
C HIS A 286 5.73 22.38 -0.43
N ILE A 287 5.79 21.24 0.26
CA ILE A 287 5.97 19.91 -0.37
C ILE A 287 4.85 19.64 -1.38
N ARG A 288 3.59 19.96 -1.05
CA ARG A 288 2.45 19.84 -1.97
C ARG A 288 2.66 20.71 -3.21
N LYS A 289 3.07 21.96 -3.05
CA LYS A 289 3.30 22.90 -4.16
C LYS A 289 4.45 22.43 -5.07
N ASP A 290 5.57 22.03 -4.49
CA ASP A 290 6.72 21.53 -5.24
C ASP A 290 6.37 20.25 -5.99
N TRP A 291 5.67 19.32 -5.34
CA TRP A 291 5.18 18.12 -6.01
C TRP A 291 4.17 18.45 -7.10
N ASN A 292 3.25 19.37 -6.91
CA ASN A 292 2.22 19.61 -7.93
C ASN A 292 2.76 20.33 -9.18
N THR A 293 3.89 21.01 -9.05
CA THR A 293 4.55 21.76 -10.13
C THR A 293 5.74 21.03 -10.76
N HIS A 294 6.27 19.95 -10.13
CA HIS A 294 7.39 19.19 -10.69
C HIS A 294 7.01 18.47 -11.98
N ASN A 295 8.00 18.25 -12.85
CA ASN A 295 7.79 17.50 -14.08
C ASN A 295 7.97 16.00 -13.85
N ILE A 296 6.92 15.22 -14.06
CA ILE A 296 7.01 13.77 -14.00
C ILE A 296 7.54 13.21 -15.32
N ARG A 297 8.72 12.60 -15.26
CA ARG A 297 9.40 12.02 -16.42
C ARG A 297 8.57 10.92 -17.08
N HIS A 298 8.58 10.94 -18.42
CA HIS A 298 8.06 9.87 -19.25
C HIS A 298 8.72 8.51 -18.93
N GLN A 299 7.90 7.46 -18.77
CA GLN A 299 8.34 6.09 -18.55
C GLN A 299 8.21 5.30 -19.87
N SER A 300 9.17 4.44 -20.21
CA SER A 300 9.19 3.77 -21.51
C SER A 300 8.01 2.81 -21.72
N LYS A 301 7.78 2.44 -23.00
CA LYS A 301 6.60 1.77 -23.61
C LYS A 301 5.96 0.57 -22.89
N ASN A 302 6.59 0.01 -21.85
CA ASN A 302 6.01 -1.09 -21.06
C ASN A 302 5.15 -0.62 -19.88
N VAL A 303 4.99 0.69 -19.69
CA VAL A 303 4.09 1.31 -18.69
C VAL A 303 3.30 2.41 -19.38
N VAL A 304 2.34 2.04 -20.22
CA VAL A 304 1.41 2.93 -20.96
C VAL A 304 0.45 3.71 -20.02
N GLU A 305 0.58 3.51 -18.71
CA GLU A 305 -0.49 3.67 -17.74
C GLU A 305 -0.56 5.03 -17.04
N CYS A 306 0.43 5.90 -17.22
CA CYS A 306 0.49 7.16 -16.48
C CYS A 306 0.97 8.30 -17.38
N PRO A 307 0.17 9.36 -17.55
CA PRO A 307 0.60 10.54 -18.30
C PRO A 307 1.85 11.15 -17.65
N SER A 308 2.78 11.58 -18.49
CA SER A 308 3.98 12.33 -18.07
C SER A 308 3.73 13.82 -18.20
N GLY A 309 4.26 14.62 -17.29
CA GLY A 309 4.01 16.06 -17.26
C GLY A 309 3.94 16.59 -15.85
N LYS A 310 3.48 17.84 -15.72
CA LYS A 310 3.27 18.46 -14.41
C LYS A 310 1.91 18.07 -13.85
N PRO A 311 1.81 17.60 -12.59
CA PRO A 311 0.53 17.21 -11.99
C PRO A 311 -0.57 18.27 -12.09
N ASP A 312 -0.25 19.54 -11.86
CA ASP A 312 -1.24 20.62 -11.98
C ASP A 312 -1.75 20.77 -13.42
N ILE A 313 -0.86 20.76 -14.43
CA ILE A 313 -1.27 20.88 -15.84
C ILE A 313 -2.13 19.67 -16.23
N MET A 314 -1.74 18.45 -15.85
CA MET A 314 -2.54 17.24 -16.12
C MET A 314 -3.90 17.25 -15.42
N PHE A 315 -4.05 17.98 -14.32
CA PHE A 315 -5.28 18.05 -13.55
C PHE A 315 -6.23 19.14 -14.05
N PHE A 316 -5.71 20.35 -14.31
CA PHE A 316 -6.51 21.50 -14.73
C PHE A 316 -6.68 21.64 -16.24
N ASN A 317 -5.79 21.03 -17.03
CA ASN A 317 -5.82 21.02 -18.49
C ASN A 317 -5.69 19.60 -19.07
N PRO A 318 -6.60 18.67 -18.70
CA PRO A 318 -6.55 17.29 -19.15
C PRO A 318 -6.63 17.13 -20.68
N GLU A 319 -7.21 18.09 -21.39
CA GLU A 319 -7.31 18.13 -22.85
C GLU A 319 -5.94 18.12 -23.55
N LEU A 320 -4.88 18.60 -22.88
CA LEU A 320 -3.50 18.54 -23.39
C LEU A 320 -2.92 17.12 -23.38
N TYR A 321 -3.61 16.17 -22.75
CA TYR A 321 -3.19 14.79 -22.54
C TYR A 321 -4.22 13.79 -23.08
N ASP A 322 -5.07 14.21 -24.02
CA ASP A 322 -6.17 13.41 -24.59
C ASP A 322 -7.10 12.83 -23.50
N ALA A 323 -7.28 13.56 -22.40
CA ALA A 323 -8.13 13.20 -21.28
C ALA A 323 -9.22 14.24 -21.05
N VAL A 324 -10.21 13.89 -20.24
CA VAL A 324 -11.30 14.78 -19.84
C VAL A 324 -11.41 14.83 -18.32
N ASP A 325 -11.93 15.94 -17.79
CA ASP A 325 -12.25 16.05 -16.38
C ASP A 325 -13.54 15.27 -16.06
N TYR A 326 -13.45 14.36 -15.09
CA TYR A 326 -14.57 13.52 -14.64
C TYR A 326 -15.25 14.04 -13.36
N LYS A 327 -15.04 15.31 -13.00
CA LYS A 327 -15.77 15.91 -11.87
C LYS A 327 -17.25 16.08 -12.20
N PHE A 328 -18.06 16.03 -11.14
CA PHE A 328 -19.49 16.29 -11.17
C PHE A 328 -19.72 17.61 -10.42
N PRO A 329 -20.36 18.60 -11.06
CA PRO A 329 -20.60 19.88 -10.42
C PRO A 329 -21.51 19.70 -9.20
N VAL A 330 -21.27 20.50 -8.18
CA VAL A 330 -22.05 20.53 -6.94
C VAL A 330 -22.41 21.96 -6.63
N GLU A 331 -23.65 22.19 -6.18
CA GLU A 331 -24.12 23.52 -5.79
C GLU A 331 -23.49 23.96 -4.47
N ILE A 332 -23.23 25.27 -4.34
CA ILE A 332 -22.58 25.84 -3.15
C ILE A 332 -23.44 25.58 -1.90
N ASP A 333 -24.76 25.67 -2.01
CA ASP A 333 -25.71 25.43 -0.92
C ASP A 333 -25.58 24.00 -0.37
N ASP A 334 -25.35 23.01 -1.22
CA ASP A 334 -25.15 21.62 -0.80
C ASP A 334 -23.81 21.44 -0.06
N ILE A 335 -22.76 22.14 -0.51
CA ILE A 335 -21.46 22.15 0.17
C ILE A 335 -21.59 22.80 1.56
N GLU A 336 -22.28 23.94 1.65
CA GLU A 336 -22.54 24.63 2.92
C GLU A 336 -23.37 23.79 3.89
N ALA A 337 -24.40 23.09 3.39
CA ALA A 337 -25.18 22.16 4.20
C ALA A 337 -24.29 21.06 4.80
N MET A 338 -23.36 20.50 4.00
CA MET A 338 -22.45 19.44 4.44
C MET A 338 -21.38 19.93 5.43
N LYS A 339 -20.99 21.22 5.39
CA LYS A 339 -20.04 21.80 6.37
C LYS A 339 -20.52 21.68 7.81
N ASN A 340 -21.84 21.61 8.05
CA ASN A 340 -22.41 21.41 9.40
C ASN A 340 -22.06 20.05 10.03
N PHE A 341 -21.64 19.07 9.22
CA PHE A 341 -21.22 17.75 9.70
C PHE A 341 -19.69 17.64 9.90
N CYS A 342 -18.96 18.71 9.60
CA CYS A 342 -17.50 18.78 9.71
C CYS A 342 -17.05 19.48 10.99
N GLU A 343 -15.80 19.23 11.35
CA GLU A 343 -15.11 19.90 12.45
C GLU A 343 -13.79 20.43 11.94
N LEU A 344 -13.57 21.74 12.04
CA LEU A 344 -12.31 22.34 11.62
C LEU A 344 -11.21 21.91 12.61
N PRO A 345 -10.08 21.39 12.12
CA PRO A 345 -8.99 21.01 13.01
C PRO A 345 -8.42 22.23 13.72
N ASN A 346 -8.17 22.08 15.02
CA ASN A 346 -7.43 23.08 15.79
C ASN A 346 -6.05 23.32 15.15
N LYS A 347 -5.76 24.58 14.79
CA LYS A 347 -4.49 25.01 14.16
C LYS A 347 -3.25 24.64 14.99
N PHE A 348 -3.39 24.50 16.30
CA PHE A 348 -2.31 24.11 17.21
C PHE A 348 -2.32 22.62 17.57
N GLY A 349 -3.39 21.89 17.27
CA GLY A 349 -3.53 20.46 17.60
C GLY A 349 -3.64 20.14 19.11
N CYS A 350 -3.73 21.15 19.97
CA CYS A 350 -3.90 21.00 21.41
C CYS A 350 -5.37 20.79 21.76
N ARG A 351 -5.63 20.27 22.97
CA ARG A 351 -6.98 20.37 23.56
C ARG A 351 -7.29 21.83 23.90
N GLU A 352 -8.56 22.20 23.95
CA GLU A 352 -8.97 23.60 24.20
C GLU A 352 -8.47 24.13 25.54
N ASP A 353 -8.59 23.33 26.61
CA ASP A 353 -8.09 23.64 27.95
C ASP A 353 -6.57 23.88 27.98
N THR A 354 -5.84 23.00 27.31
CA THR A 354 -4.38 23.03 27.23
C THR A 354 -3.92 24.19 26.36
N LEU A 355 -4.62 24.45 25.25
CA LEU A 355 -4.34 25.58 24.38
C LEU A 355 -4.50 26.91 25.12
N ALA A 356 -5.59 27.08 25.87
CA ALA A 356 -5.84 28.29 26.64
C ALA A 356 -4.73 28.52 27.68
N HIS A 357 -4.33 27.46 28.39
CA HIS A 357 -3.24 27.53 29.36
C HIS A 357 -1.90 27.89 28.72
N LEU A 358 -1.52 27.24 27.61
CA LEU A 358 -0.27 27.50 26.90
C LEU A 358 -0.23 28.90 26.27
N MET A 359 -1.36 29.38 25.75
CA MET A 359 -1.47 30.75 25.23
C MET A 359 -1.29 31.80 26.33
N ASP A 360 -1.89 31.58 27.51
CA ASP A 360 -1.73 32.49 28.64
C ASP A 360 -0.29 32.48 29.15
N LEU A 361 0.31 31.29 29.30
CA LEU A 361 1.72 31.13 29.65
C LEU A 361 2.64 31.88 28.67
N MET A 362 2.44 31.68 27.36
CA MET A 362 3.20 32.37 26.32
C MET A 362 3.06 33.89 26.41
N ARG A 363 1.85 34.39 26.70
CA ARG A 363 1.57 35.83 26.89
C ARG A 363 2.27 36.39 28.12
N GLN A 364 2.23 35.68 29.25
CA GLN A 364 2.93 36.06 30.48
C GLN A 364 4.46 36.10 30.29
N GLY A 365 4.99 35.17 29.50
CA GLY A 365 6.41 35.11 29.13
C GLY A 365 6.85 36.11 28.05
N GLY A 366 5.94 36.92 27.50
CA GLY A 366 6.24 37.86 26.40
C GLY A 366 6.72 37.17 25.13
N LYS A 367 6.33 35.90 24.91
CA LYS A 367 6.71 35.09 23.75
C LYS A 367 5.68 35.22 22.63
N SER A 368 6.09 34.95 21.39
CA SER A 368 5.23 34.94 20.21
C SER A 368 5.10 33.53 19.62
N ILE A 369 4.08 33.32 18.78
CA ILE A 369 3.93 32.09 18.01
C ILE A 369 5.13 31.96 17.06
N PRO A 370 5.83 30.81 17.05
CA PRO A 370 7.03 30.64 16.27
C PRO A 370 6.69 30.53 14.77
N CYS A 371 7.50 31.17 13.95
CA CYS A 371 7.43 31.06 12.50
C CYS A 371 8.51 30.12 11.96
N GLU A 372 9.64 30.02 12.64
CA GLU A 372 10.78 29.19 12.25
C GLU A 372 11.06 28.06 13.26
N THR A 373 11.73 27.00 12.79
CA THR A 373 11.99 25.80 13.61
C THR A 373 12.82 26.12 14.85
N GLU A 374 13.80 27.01 14.75
CA GLU A 374 14.64 27.43 15.87
C GLU A 374 13.80 28.12 16.97
N GLU A 375 12.94 29.07 16.58
CA GLU A 375 12.01 29.75 17.49
C GLU A 375 11.05 28.76 18.18
N ALA A 376 10.58 27.75 17.45
CA ALA A 376 9.73 26.72 18.00
C ALA A 376 10.45 25.84 19.02
N VAL A 377 11.73 25.52 18.82
CA VAL A 377 12.55 24.83 19.81
C VAL A 377 12.71 25.69 21.06
N GLU A 378 13.05 26.97 20.90
CA GLU A 378 13.22 27.88 22.03
C GLU A 378 11.93 28.01 22.86
N LEU A 379 10.79 28.20 22.19
CA LEU A 379 9.49 28.28 22.85
C LEU A 379 9.15 26.96 23.54
N PHE A 380 9.36 25.83 22.87
CA PHE A 380 9.08 24.50 23.41
C PHE A 380 9.87 24.23 24.69
N LEU A 381 11.18 24.48 24.67
CA LEU A 381 12.04 24.28 25.84
C LEU A 381 11.68 25.24 26.97
N TRP A 382 11.34 26.49 26.64
CA TRP A 382 10.90 27.47 27.63
C TRP A 382 9.58 27.04 28.30
N ILE A 383 8.58 26.60 27.54
CA ILE A 383 7.31 26.10 28.08
C ILE A 383 7.56 24.91 29.02
N LEU A 384 8.39 23.96 28.61
CA LEU A 384 8.71 22.80 29.45
C LEU A 384 9.43 23.16 30.75
N GLN A 385 10.25 24.21 30.75
CA GLN A 385 10.86 24.73 31.98
C GLN A 385 9.81 25.34 32.92
N GLN A 386 8.87 26.14 32.38
CA GLN A 386 7.81 26.74 33.19
C GLN A 386 6.85 25.70 33.78
N LEU A 387 6.57 24.61 33.06
CA LEU A 387 5.70 23.53 33.54
C LEU A 387 6.37 22.62 34.59
N ARG A 388 7.69 22.71 34.76
CA ARG A 388 8.46 22.01 35.81
C ARG A 388 8.67 22.85 37.06
N ALA A 389 8.52 24.17 36.94
CA ALA A 389 8.57 25.13 38.04
C ALA A 389 7.22 25.18 38.75
#